data_AF-A0A1S2ZNK5-F1
#
_entry.id   AF-A0A1S2ZNK5-F1
#
_cell.length_a   1.000
_cell.length_b   1.000
_cell.length_c   1.000
_cell.angle_alpha   90.00
_cell.angle_beta   90.00
_cell.angle_gamma   90.00
#
_symmetry.space_group_name_H-M   'P 1'
#
loop_
_entity.id
_entity.type
_entity.pdbx_description
1 polymer ?
#
loop_
_entity_poly.entity_id
_entity_poly.type
_entity_poly.pdbx_seq_one_letter_code
_entity_poly.pdbx_strand_id
1 'polypeptide(L)'
;MPVSSPSLLAPREALGNMGGPVREPALSVALWLSWGAALGAVACALALLNQQVELQTLRREVSRLQRTRGPSEKGEGSLWLSLWEQKHSVLHLVPINITSKEDSDVTEVMWQPALRRGRGMEVQGYVVRILDTGIYLLYSQVLFHDSTFTMGQVVSREGQGMQEILLRCIRSMPSNPDWAYNTCYSAGVFHLHQGDTLNVVIPRARAKLSLSPHGTFLGFVKL
;
A
#
# COMPACT_ATOMS: atom_id res chain seq x y z
N MET A 1 49.13 -30.76 -36.98
CA MET A 1 48.12 -29.84 -37.54
C MET A 1 48.09 -28.62 -36.63
N PRO A 2 48.74 -27.52 -37.01
CA PRO A 2 48.15 -26.59 -37.96
C PRO A 2 49.04 -26.31 -39.18
N VAL A 3 48.37 -25.77 -40.18
CA VAL A 3 48.82 -25.54 -41.54
C VAL A 3 49.63 -24.24 -41.62
N SER A 4 50.78 -24.38 -42.25
CA SER A 4 51.70 -23.35 -42.74
C SER A 4 51.04 -22.48 -43.82
N SER A 5 51.25 -21.17 -43.74
CA SER A 5 51.15 -20.26 -44.89
C SER A 5 52.43 -20.34 -45.72
N PRO A 6 52.34 -20.11 -47.05
CA PRO A 6 53.42 -19.45 -47.75
C PRO A 6 52.95 -18.19 -48.50
N SER A 7 53.78 -17.17 -48.33
CA SER A 7 54.14 -16.07 -49.24
C SER A 7 53.75 -16.21 -50.72
N LEU A 8 53.42 -15.07 -51.35
CA LEU A 8 54.15 -14.55 -52.53
C LEU A 8 53.69 -13.13 -52.91
N LEU A 9 54.68 -12.26 -53.15
CA LEU A 9 54.57 -10.90 -53.66
C LEU A 9 54.25 -10.90 -55.17
N ALA A 10 53.32 -10.01 -55.54
CA ALA A 10 53.16 -9.21 -56.78
C ALA A 10 53.36 -9.84 -58.17
N PRO A 11 52.55 -9.41 -59.16
CA PRO A 11 53.11 -8.49 -60.15
C PRO A 11 52.30 -7.22 -60.41
N ARG A 12 53.02 -6.28 -61.04
CA ARG A 12 52.77 -4.86 -61.33
C ARG A 12 51.95 -4.64 -62.62
N GLU A 13 51.51 -3.39 -62.78
CA GLU A 13 51.04 -2.67 -63.99
C GLU A 13 49.57 -2.79 -64.41
N ALA A 14 48.94 -1.80 -65.05
CA ALA A 14 49.08 -0.34 -65.11
C ALA A 14 47.85 0.20 -65.87
N LEU A 15 47.42 1.40 -65.46
CA LEU A 15 46.72 2.45 -66.22
C LEU A 15 45.41 2.11 -66.98
N GLY A 16 44.30 2.65 -66.47
CA GLY A 16 43.03 2.75 -67.18
C GLY A 16 42.08 3.75 -66.52
N ASN A 17 42.16 4.99 -66.99
CA ASN A 17 41.37 6.15 -66.58
C ASN A 17 39.88 6.01 -66.99
N MET A 18 38.92 6.29 -66.09
CA MET A 18 37.78 7.20 -66.32
C MET A 18 36.67 7.04 -65.26
N GLY A 19 36.35 8.15 -64.59
CA GLY A 19 34.98 8.66 -64.49
C GLY A 19 33.95 7.88 -63.67
N GLY A 20 33.82 8.27 -62.39
CA GLY A 20 32.59 8.06 -61.62
C GLY A 20 32.51 9.07 -60.47
N PRO A 21 31.41 9.82 -60.30
CA PRO A 21 31.29 10.72 -59.16
C PRO A 21 31.21 9.90 -57.88
N VAL A 22 32.13 10.15 -56.96
CA VAL A 22 32.11 9.62 -55.59
C VAL A 22 30.82 10.12 -54.95
N ARG A 23 29.86 9.21 -54.74
CA ARG A 23 28.60 9.46 -54.04
C ARG A 23 28.94 9.65 -52.56
N GLU A 24 29.06 10.89 -52.10
CA GLU A 24 29.34 11.24 -50.71
C GLU A 24 28.26 10.68 -49.76
N PRO A 25 28.57 9.69 -48.90
CA PRO A 25 27.58 9.11 -47.99
C PRO A 25 27.13 10.08 -46.88
N ALA A 26 27.94 11.12 -46.62
CA ALA A 26 27.75 12.05 -45.51
C ALA A 26 26.54 12.99 -45.70
N LEU A 27 26.28 13.46 -46.93
CA LEU A 27 25.14 14.34 -47.22
C LEU A 27 23.80 13.60 -47.09
N SER A 28 23.76 12.31 -47.43
CA SER A 28 22.56 11.49 -47.28
C SER A 28 22.20 11.33 -45.80
N VAL A 29 23.14 10.87 -44.96
CA VAL A 29 22.90 10.62 -43.53
C VAL A 29 22.51 11.90 -42.78
N ALA A 30 23.13 13.04 -43.09
CA ALA A 30 22.79 14.33 -42.49
C ALA A 30 21.35 14.78 -42.86
N LEU A 31 20.90 14.55 -44.11
CA LEU A 31 19.52 14.82 -44.51
C LEU A 31 18.51 13.90 -43.78
N TRP A 32 18.82 12.62 -43.61
CA TRP A 32 17.96 11.68 -42.89
C TRP A 32 17.82 12.03 -41.40
N LEU A 33 18.92 12.42 -40.74
CA LEU A 33 18.89 12.83 -39.33
C LEU A 33 18.16 14.15 -39.10
N SER A 34 18.30 15.11 -40.03
CA SER A 34 17.59 16.39 -39.96
C SER A 34 16.08 16.21 -40.09
N TRP A 35 15.61 15.34 -40.99
CA TRP A 35 14.18 15.08 -41.18
C TRP A 35 13.57 14.31 -40.02
N GLY A 36 14.31 13.39 -39.40
CA GLY A 36 13.88 12.69 -38.19
C GLY A 36 13.64 13.64 -37.01
N ALA A 37 14.56 14.60 -36.80
CA ALA A 37 14.40 15.62 -35.76
C ALA A 37 13.22 16.57 -36.04
N ALA A 38 13.05 16.99 -37.30
CA ALA A 38 11.93 17.85 -37.70
C ALA A 38 10.57 17.14 -37.52
N LEU A 39 10.45 15.88 -37.95
CA LEU A 39 9.23 15.09 -37.77
C LEU A 39 8.93 14.81 -36.29
N GLY A 40 9.96 14.54 -35.47
CA GLY A 40 9.81 14.40 -34.02
C GLY A 40 9.31 15.67 -33.35
N ALA A 41 9.84 16.84 -33.74
CA ALA A 41 9.39 18.13 -33.23
C ALA A 41 7.94 18.45 -33.64
N VAL A 42 7.55 18.14 -34.88
CA VAL A 42 6.17 18.31 -35.36
C VAL A 42 5.21 17.38 -34.62
N ALA A 43 5.57 16.10 -34.43
CA ALA A 43 4.74 15.16 -33.67
C ALA A 43 4.58 15.60 -32.20
N CYS A 44 5.66 16.10 -31.58
CA CYS A 44 5.62 16.66 -30.23
C CYS A 44 4.70 17.90 -30.16
N ALA A 45 4.81 18.82 -31.13
CA ALA A 45 3.95 19.99 -31.19
C ALA A 45 2.46 19.63 -31.36
N LEU A 46 2.14 18.65 -32.21
CA LEU A 46 0.77 18.16 -32.39
C LEU A 46 0.22 17.49 -31.12
N ALA A 47 1.05 16.71 -30.41
CA ALA A 47 0.66 16.11 -29.13
C ALA A 47 0.39 17.18 -28.06
N LEU A 48 1.26 18.19 -27.96
CA LEU A 48 1.08 19.32 -27.03
C LEU A 48 -0.17 20.15 -27.37
N LEU A 49 -0.48 20.35 -28.66
CA LEU A 49 -1.71 21.03 -29.09
C LEU A 49 -2.96 20.26 -28.71
N ASN A 50 -2.97 18.93 -28.91
CA ASN A 50 -4.10 18.10 -28.48
C ASN A 50 -4.28 18.15 -26.95
N GLN A 51 -3.19 18.09 -26.19
CA GLN A 51 -3.24 18.22 -24.73
C GLN A 51 -3.73 19.60 -24.28
N GLN A 52 -3.37 20.67 -24.98
CA GLN A 52 -3.89 22.00 -24.68
C GLN A 52 -5.39 22.14 -24.96
N VAL A 53 -5.90 21.51 -26.03
CA VAL A 53 -7.33 21.54 -26.36
C VAL A 53 -8.16 20.80 -25.32
N GLU A 54 -7.73 19.64 -24.85
CA GLU A 54 -8.41 18.91 -23.78
C GLU A 54 -8.43 19.71 -22.48
N LEU A 55 -7.30 20.29 -22.08
CA LEU A 55 -7.24 21.14 -20.88
C LEU A 55 -8.16 22.35 -20.99
N GLN A 56 -8.27 22.97 -22.15
CA GLN A 56 -9.21 24.08 -22.35
C GLN A 56 -10.66 23.62 -22.34
N THR A 57 -10.95 22.45 -22.88
CA THR A 57 -12.29 21.86 -22.89
C THR A 57 -12.70 21.51 -21.46
N LEU A 58 -11.83 20.84 -20.70
CA LEU A 58 -12.04 20.53 -19.29
C LEU A 58 -12.19 21.81 -18.45
N ARG A 59 -11.39 22.84 -18.68
CA ARG A 59 -11.57 24.14 -18.00
C ARG A 59 -12.90 24.80 -18.36
N ARG A 60 -13.37 24.66 -19.60
CA ARG A 60 -14.70 25.14 -20.05
C ARG A 60 -15.83 24.33 -19.45
N GLU A 61 -15.68 23.03 -19.30
CA GLU A 61 -16.65 22.15 -18.64
C GLU A 61 -16.71 22.43 -17.15
N VAL A 62 -15.57 22.57 -16.48
CA VAL A 62 -15.50 22.95 -15.06
C VAL A 62 -16.12 24.33 -14.84
N SER A 63 -15.82 25.31 -15.70
CA SER A 63 -16.43 26.65 -15.59
C SER A 63 -17.91 26.68 -15.97
N ARG A 64 -18.38 25.81 -16.88
CA ARG A 64 -19.81 25.59 -17.13
C ARG A 64 -20.49 24.97 -15.91
N LEU A 65 -19.94 23.91 -15.35
CA LEU A 65 -20.44 23.24 -14.14
C LEU A 65 -20.45 24.15 -12.93
N GLN A 66 -19.44 25.02 -12.78
CA GLN A 66 -19.42 26.05 -11.75
C GLN A 66 -20.47 27.14 -11.99
N ARG A 67 -20.77 27.50 -13.24
CA ARG A 67 -21.79 28.49 -13.60
C ARG A 67 -23.22 27.94 -13.49
N THR A 68 -23.45 26.65 -13.76
CA THR A 68 -24.74 25.99 -13.44
C THR A 68 -24.96 25.80 -11.94
N ARG A 69 -23.93 26.04 -11.09
CA ARG A 69 -23.98 25.88 -9.64
C ARG A 69 -24.32 27.17 -8.86
N GLY A 70 -24.91 28.20 -9.46
CA GLY A 70 -25.43 29.34 -8.68
C GLY A 70 -26.64 30.03 -9.31
N PRO A 71 -27.59 30.59 -8.54
CA PRO A 71 -27.79 30.61 -7.09
C PRO A 71 -29.03 29.79 -6.67
N SER A 72 -28.83 28.59 -6.12
CA SER A 72 -29.83 27.90 -5.28
C SER A 72 -29.14 27.50 -3.97
N GLU A 73 -28.54 28.51 -3.34
CA GLU A 73 -27.58 28.38 -2.26
C GLU A 73 -28.25 28.52 -0.90
N LYS A 74 -29.15 27.57 -0.57
CA LYS A 74 -29.66 27.45 0.80
C LYS A 74 -29.89 26.02 1.32
N GLY A 75 -29.72 24.99 0.50
CA GLY A 75 -29.98 23.58 0.89
C GLY A 75 -28.85 22.57 0.65
N GLU A 76 -27.92 22.83 -0.27
CA GLU A 76 -26.91 21.82 -0.66
C GLU A 76 -25.51 22.05 -0.05
N GLY A 77 -25.16 23.29 0.32
CA GLY A 77 -23.86 23.57 0.96
C GLY A 77 -23.68 22.85 2.29
N SER A 78 -24.77 22.71 3.07
CA SER A 78 -24.79 21.92 4.30
C SER A 78 -24.61 20.42 4.05
N LEU A 79 -25.09 19.91 2.92
CA LEU A 79 -25.00 18.49 2.58
C LEU A 79 -23.55 18.12 2.22
N TRP A 80 -22.87 18.94 1.42
CA TRP A 80 -21.47 18.72 1.04
C TRP A 80 -20.47 18.96 2.18
N LEU A 81 -20.73 19.93 3.05
CA LEU A 81 -19.97 20.10 4.29
C LEU A 81 -20.20 18.93 5.26
N SER A 82 -21.43 18.43 5.38
CA SER A 82 -21.73 17.26 6.22
C SER A 82 -21.09 15.95 5.72
N LEU A 83 -20.87 15.82 4.41
CA LEU A 83 -20.18 14.69 3.79
C LEU A 83 -18.66 14.71 4.06
N TRP A 84 -18.05 15.89 4.21
CA TRP A 84 -16.62 16.03 4.53
C TRP A 84 -16.35 16.19 6.04
N GLU A 85 -17.38 16.49 6.84
CA GLU A 85 -17.32 16.52 8.31
C GLU A 85 -17.63 15.19 8.99
N GLN A 86 -17.83 14.09 8.23
CA GLN A 86 -17.90 12.75 8.82
C GLN A 86 -16.50 12.32 9.28
N LYS A 87 -16.07 12.87 10.42
CA LYS A 87 -14.86 12.41 11.10
C LYS A 87 -15.08 10.95 11.50
N HIS A 88 -14.46 10.03 10.76
CA HIS A 88 -14.49 8.60 11.07
C HIS A 88 -14.23 8.35 12.56
N SER A 89 -15.02 7.48 13.18
CA SER A 89 -14.77 7.01 14.54
C SER A 89 -13.50 6.18 14.53
N VAL A 90 -12.52 6.52 15.37
CA VAL A 90 -11.18 5.89 15.40
C VAL A 90 -10.83 5.50 16.82
N LEU A 91 -10.26 4.33 16.98
CA LEU A 91 -9.70 3.87 18.24
C LEU A 91 -8.36 3.18 17.96
N HIS A 92 -7.27 3.67 18.57
CA HIS A 92 -5.96 3.03 18.55
C HIS A 92 -5.56 2.69 19.97
N LEU A 93 -5.15 1.45 20.17
CA LEU A 93 -4.91 0.83 21.46
C LEU A 93 -3.48 0.33 21.54
N VAL A 94 -2.91 0.47 22.73
CA VAL A 94 -1.58 -0.03 23.08
C VAL A 94 -1.69 -0.93 24.32
N PRO A 95 -0.80 -1.90 24.49
CA PRO A 95 -0.87 -2.83 25.60
C PRO A 95 -0.47 -2.15 26.92
N ILE A 96 -1.12 -2.55 28.02
CA ILE A 96 -0.74 -2.20 29.40
C ILE A 96 -0.13 -3.40 30.11
N ASN A 97 -0.74 -4.57 29.90
CA ASN A 97 -0.38 -5.79 30.59
C ASN A 97 -0.71 -7.01 29.71
N ILE A 98 -0.12 -8.15 30.07
CA ILE A 98 -0.44 -9.46 29.51
C ILE A 98 -0.77 -10.44 30.63
N THR A 99 -1.74 -11.30 30.38
CA THR A 99 -2.08 -12.39 31.30
C THR A 99 -2.10 -13.71 30.57
N SER A 100 -1.44 -14.70 31.15
CA SER A 100 -1.45 -16.07 30.66
C SER A 100 -2.43 -16.89 31.48
N LYS A 101 -3.37 -17.55 30.81
CA LYS A 101 -4.23 -18.59 31.39
C LYS A 101 -3.60 -19.94 31.05
N GLU A 102 -2.90 -20.52 32.02
CA GLU A 102 -2.14 -21.77 31.82
C GLU A 102 -3.03 -22.95 31.43
N ASP A 103 -4.23 -23.05 32.04
CA ASP A 103 -5.19 -24.12 31.74
C ASP A 103 -5.73 -24.09 30.29
N SER A 104 -5.59 -22.96 29.59
CA SER A 104 -6.14 -22.77 28.24
C SER A 104 -5.08 -22.49 27.18
N ASP A 105 -3.78 -22.65 27.48
CA ASP A 105 -2.67 -22.41 26.54
C ASP A 105 -2.75 -21.06 25.81
N VAL A 106 -3.15 -20.01 26.54
CA VAL A 106 -3.50 -18.71 25.95
C VAL A 106 -2.89 -17.57 26.73
N THR A 107 -2.38 -16.58 26.00
CA THR A 107 -1.99 -15.27 26.53
C THR A 107 -2.90 -14.18 25.94
N GLU A 108 -3.48 -13.37 26.81
CA GLU A 108 -4.36 -12.24 26.47
C GLU A 108 -3.64 -10.91 26.74
N VAL A 109 -3.98 -9.90 25.95
CA VAL A 109 -3.41 -8.55 26.07
C VAL A 109 -4.46 -7.60 26.64
N MET A 110 -4.10 -6.87 27.68
CA MET A 110 -4.93 -5.80 28.25
C MET A 110 -4.59 -4.48 27.56
N TRP A 111 -5.62 -3.76 27.12
CA TRP A 111 -5.48 -2.60 26.24
C TRP A 111 -5.82 -1.28 26.94
N GLN A 112 -5.14 -0.21 26.54
CA GLN A 112 -5.55 1.18 26.81
C GLN A 112 -5.66 1.99 25.52
N PRO A 113 -6.56 2.99 25.46
CA PRO A 113 -6.59 3.95 24.37
C PRO A 113 -5.33 4.83 24.33
N ALA A 114 -4.64 4.82 23.19
CA ALA A 114 -3.60 5.80 22.85
C ALA A 114 -4.15 6.93 21.95
N LEU A 115 -5.15 6.62 21.10
CA LEU A 115 -5.90 7.60 20.33
C LEU A 115 -7.39 7.20 20.33
N ARG A 116 -8.27 8.17 20.59
CA ARG A 116 -9.72 7.95 20.51
C ARG A 116 -10.41 9.15 19.87
N ARG A 117 -11.28 8.87 18.90
CA ARG A 117 -12.20 9.83 18.29
C ARG A 117 -13.55 9.17 18.09
N GLY A 118 -14.62 9.80 18.59
CA GLY A 118 -15.97 9.22 18.55
C GLY A 118 -16.27 8.29 19.73
N ARG A 119 -17.49 7.74 19.74
CA ARG A 119 -18.03 6.90 20.83
C ARG A 119 -18.48 5.51 20.40
N GLY A 120 -18.26 5.11 19.14
CA GLY A 120 -18.77 3.83 18.62
C GLY A 120 -18.05 2.57 19.12
N MET A 121 -17.01 2.72 19.93
CA MET A 121 -16.21 1.63 20.50
C MET A 121 -15.81 1.97 21.93
N GLU A 122 -15.72 0.95 22.78
CA GLU A 122 -15.28 1.04 24.18
C GLU A 122 -14.28 -0.07 24.52
N VAL A 123 -13.28 0.25 25.34
CA VAL A 123 -12.27 -0.72 25.81
C VAL A 123 -12.64 -1.18 27.20
N GLN A 124 -12.66 -2.49 27.42
CA GLN A 124 -12.97 -3.12 28.70
C GLN A 124 -11.85 -4.13 29.05
N GLY A 125 -10.68 -3.61 29.41
CA GLY A 125 -9.51 -4.42 29.74
C GLY A 125 -8.98 -5.21 28.53
N TYR A 126 -9.33 -6.50 28.45
CA TYR A 126 -8.87 -7.41 27.39
C TYR A 126 -9.70 -7.35 26.11
N VAL A 127 -10.90 -6.79 26.19
CA VAL A 127 -11.86 -6.79 25.07
C VAL A 127 -12.22 -5.38 24.63
N VAL A 128 -12.63 -5.26 23.37
CA VAL A 128 -13.19 -4.04 22.79
C VAL A 128 -14.64 -4.30 22.44
N ARG A 129 -15.55 -3.50 23.01
CA ARG A 129 -16.99 -3.58 22.77
C ARG A 129 -17.39 -2.61 21.66
N ILE A 130 -18.17 -3.12 20.71
CA ILE A 130 -18.75 -2.31 19.63
C ILE A 130 -20.06 -1.70 20.11
N LEU A 131 -20.14 -0.38 20.07
CA LEU A 131 -21.32 0.38 20.49
C LEU A 131 -22.17 0.82 19.29
N ASP A 132 -21.54 1.05 18.13
CA ASP A 132 -22.25 1.42 16.90
C ASP A 132 -22.03 0.37 15.81
N THR A 133 -23.11 -0.23 15.30
CA THR A 133 -23.03 -1.11 14.12
C THR A 133 -22.42 -0.35 12.92
N GLY A 134 -21.60 -1.05 12.14
CA GLY A 134 -21.00 -0.49 10.93
C GLY A 134 -19.87 -1.34 10.36
N ILE A 135 -19.26 -0.83 9.29
CA ILE A 135 -18.09 -1.44 8.66
C ILE A 135 -16.85 -0.82 9.30
N TYR A 136 -15.91 -1.67 9.74
CA TYR A 136 -14.69 -1.24 10.41
C TYR A 136 -13.48 -1.79 9.69
N LEU A 137 -12.49 -0.93 9.43
CA LEU A 137 -11.12 -1.36 9.23
C LEU A 137 -10.54 -1.72 10.60
N LEU A 138 -10.10 -2.97 10.74
CA LEU A 138 -9.45 -3.53 11.92
C LEU A 138 -8.01 -3.88 11.57
N TYR A 139 -7.06 -3.46 12.40
CA TYR A 139 -5.64 -3.81 12.25
C TYR A 139 -5.01 -4.16 13.59
N SER A 140 -4.10 -5.14 13.58
CA SER A 140 -3.43 -5.63 14.79
C SER A 140 -1.97 -5.96 14.49
N GLN A 141 -1.08 -5.53 15.38
CA GLN A 141 0.32 -5.94 15.41
C GLN A 141 0.70 -6.48 16.78
N VAL A 142 1.51 -7.54 16.81
CA VAL A 142 2.18 -8.01 18.02
C VAL A 142 3.67 -8.20 17.70
N LEU A 143 4.54 -7.67 18.56
CA LEU A 143 5.98 -7.92 18.51
C LEU A 143 6.34 -9.06 19.46
N PHE A 144 6.74 -10.20 18.91
CA PHE A 144 7.17 -11.37 19.67
C PHE A 144 8.67 -11.34 19.94
N HIS A 145 9.06 -11.77 21.14
CA HIS A 145 10.44 -12.12 21.52
C HIS A 145 10.43 -13.52 22.12
N ASP A 146 10.12 -14.51 21.29
CA ASP A 146 9.81 -15.88 21.72
C ASP A 146 10.46 -16.89 20.76
N SER A 147 11.15 -17.88 21.30
CA SER A 147 11.84 -18.92 20.53
C SER A 147 10.94 -20.12 20.16
N THR A 148 9.65 -20.07 20.52
CA THR A 148 8.66 -21.07 20.08
C THR A 148 8.56 -21.06 18.56
N PHE A 149 8.68 -22.22 17.93
CA PHE A 149 8.76 -22.40 16.46
C PHE A 149 7.78 -21.54 15.66
N THR A 150 6.53 -21.43 16.12
CA THR A 150 5.52 -20.53 15.55
C THR A 150 4.81 -19.74 16.62
N MET A 151 4.78 -18.43 16.39
CA MET A 151 4.02 -17.45 17.15
C MET A 151 2.98 -16.77 16.26
N GLY A 152 2.04 -16.07 16.88
CA GLY A 152 0.97 -15.42 16.16
C GLY A 152 -0.12 -14.92 17.07
N GLN A 153 -1.08 -14.23 16.48
CA GLN A 153 -2.27 -13.77 17.16
C GLN A 153 -3.52 -14.12 16.37
N VAL A 154 -4.60 -14.30 17.10
CA VAL A 154 -5.96 -14.47 16.59
C VAL A 154 -6.79 -13.31 17.08
N VAL A 155 -7.45 -12.62 16.17
CA VAL A 155 -8.45 -11.62 16.50
C VAL A 155 -9.82 -12.22 16.22
N SER A 156 -10.64 -12.35 17.26
CA SER A 156 -12.00 -12.87 17.14
C SER A 156 -13.02 -11.86 17.60
N ARG A 157 -14.24 -12.00 17.09
CA ARG A 157 -15.44 -11.40 17.67
C ARG A 157 -16.28 -12.46 18.34
N GLU A 158 -16.98 -12.06 19.38
CA GLU A 158 -18.06 -12.80 20.00
C GLU A 158 -19.32 -11.94 19.94
N GLY A 159 -20.37 -12.49 19.34
CA GLY A 159 -21.65 -11.80 19.15
C GLY A 159 -22.76 -12.83 18.96
N GLN A 160 -23.95 -12.54 19.51
CA GLN A 160 -25.11 -13.44 19.42
C GLN A 160 -24.85 -14.89 19.93
N GLY A 161 -23.92 -15.06 20.88
CA GLY A 161 -23.54 -16.36 21.41
C GLY A 161 -22.62 -17.20 20.50
N MET A 162 -22.09 -16.62 19.42
CA MET A 162 -21.17 -17.28 18.51
C MET A 162 -19.82 -16.55 18.47
N GLN A 163 -18.73 -17.31 18.49
CA GLN A 163 -17.38 -16.79 18.29
C GLN A 163 -16.95 -16.98 16.83
N GLU A 164 -16.41 -15.93 16.23
CA GLU A 164 -15.91 -15.93 14.85
C GLU A 164 -14.51 -15.32 14.78
N ILE A 165 -13.62 -15.96 14.02
CA ILE A 165 -12.25 -15.47 13.82
C ILE A 165 -12.22 -14.51 12.64
N LEU A 166 -11.79 -13.27 12.89
CA LEU A 166 -11.69 -12.22 11.89
C LEU A 166 -10.32 -12.19 11.24
N LEU A 167 -9.26 -12.21 12.05
CA LEU A 167 -7.88 -12.13 11.58
C LEU A 167 -7.02 -13.20 12.25
N ARG A 168 -6.04 -13.71 11.49
CA ARG A 168 -4.92 -14.48 12.00
C ARG A 168 -3.63 -13.88 11.47
N CYS A 169 -2.60 -13.89 12.30
CA CYS A 169 -1.23 -13.68 11.87
C CYS A 169 -0.39 -14.82 12.43
N ILE A 170 0.46 -15.42 11.60
CA ILE A 170 1.34 -16.53 11.98
C ILE A 170 2.74 -16.18 11.53
N ARG A 171 3.71 -16.40 12.41
CA ARG A 171 5.11 -16.18 12.14
C ARG A 171 5.99 -17.29 12.66
N SER A 172 6.87 -17.78 11.81
CA SER A 172 7.97 -18.65 12.21
C SER A 172 9.00 -17.85 12.99
N MET A 173 9.47 -18.39 14.10
CA MET A 173 10.46 -17.73 14.95
C MET A 173 11.81 -18.44 14.87
N PRO A 174 12.91 -17.69 14.97
CA PRO A 174 14.23 -18.25 15.24
C PRO A 174 14.27 -19.10 16.50
N SER A 175 15.04 -20.19 16.48
CA SER A 175 15.21 -21.05 17.65
C SER A 175 16.17 -20.46 18.70
N ASN A 176 17.06 -19.57 18.30
CA ASN A 176 17.99 -18.93 19.23
C ASN A 176 17.32 -17.70 19.88
N PRO A 177 17.18 -17.67 21.22
CA PRO A 177 16.45 -16.63 21.94
C PRO A 177 17.08 -15.23 21.83
N ASP A 178 18.38 -15.11 21.55
CA ASP A 178 19.07 -13.82 21.48
C ASP A 178 18.58 -12.94 20.33
N TRP A 179 18.01 -13.55 19.28
CA TRP A 179 17.53 -12.87 18.09
C TRP A 179 16.15 -13.35 17.61
N ALA A 180 15.40 -14.04 18.48
CA ALA A 180 14.04 -14.52 18.19
C ALA A 180 13.00 -13.39 18.23
N TYR A 181 13.17 -12.35 17.41
CA TYR A 181 12.28 -11.20 17.31
C TYR A 181 11.54 -11.19 15.98
N ASN A 182 10.22 -11.03 16.02
CA ASN A 182 9.42 -10.77 14.83
C ASN A 182 8.15 -9.99 15.18
N THR A 183 7.79 -9.05 14.31
CA THR A 183 6.44 -8.47 14.28
C THR A 183 5.50 -9.34 13.47
N CYS A 184 4.27 -9.48 13.94
CA CYS A 184 3.18 -10.11 13.20
C CYS A 184 2.04 -9.10 13.04
N TYR A 185 1.83 -8.60 11.82
CA TYR A 185 0.80 -7.63 11.48
C TYR A 185 -0.27 -8.27 10.60
N SER A 186 -1.54 -7.97 10.86
CA SER A 186 -2.66 -8.34 9.99
C SER A 186 -3.78 -7.30 10.09
N ALA A 187 -4.54 -7.11 9.01
CA ALA A 187 -5.64 -6.16 8.94
C ALA A 187 -6.72 -6.63 7.97
N GLY A 188 -7.94 -6.14 8.17
CA GLY A 188 -9.09 -6.46 7.33
C GLY A 188 -10.27 -5.54 7.58
N VAL A 189 -11.30 -5.64 6.74
CA VAL A 189 -12.52 -4.85 6.85
C VAL A 189 -13.68 -5.78 7.21
N PHE A 190 -14.39 -5.47 8.29
CA PHE A 190 -15.42 -6.33 8.84
C PHE A 190 -16.69 -5.54 9.16
N HIS A 191 -17.85 -6.15 8.91
CA HIS A 191 -19.12 -5.62 9.38
C HIS A 191 -19.34 -6.08 10.82
N LEU A 192 -19.27 -5.15 11.78
CA LEU A 192 -19.40 -5.40 13.20
C LEU A 192 -20.74 -4.86 13.72
N HIS A 193 -21.38 -5.60 14.61
CA HIS A 193 -22.68 -5.25 15.15
C HIS A 193 -22.55 -4.67 16.57
N GLN A 194 -23.49 -3.80 16.93
CA GLN A 194 -23.62 -3.32 18.30
C GLN A 194 -23.75 -4.52 19.26
N GLY A 195 -22.93 -4.49 20.32
CA GLY A 195 -22.86 -5.55 21.31
C GLY A 195 -21.78 -6.59 21.05
N ASP A 196 -21.20 -6.66 19.84
CA ASP A 196 -20.05 -7.51 19.56
C ASP A 196 -18.88 -7.15 20.49
N THR A 197 -18.22 -8.17 21.02
CA THR A 197 -16.96 -8.02 21.77
C THR A 197 -15.82 -8.63 21.00
N LEU A 198 -14.75 -7.86 20.81
CA LEU A 198 -13.54 -8.31 20.12
C LEU A 198 -12.41 -8.51 21.10
N ASN A 199 -11.62 -9.56 20.89
CA ASN A 199 -10.43 -9.86 21.67
C ASN A 199 -9.25 -10.23 20.76
N VAL A 200 -8.05 -10.06 21.30
CA VAL A 200 -6.81 -10.51 20.67
C VAL A 200 -6.16 -11.54 21.57
N VAL A 201 -5.91 -12.71 21.02
CA VAL A 201 -5.43 -13.87 21.76
C VAL A 201 -4.17 -14.40 21.10
N ILE A 202 -3.14 -14.67 21.91
CA ILE A 202 -1.94 -15.39 21.49
C ILE A 202 -2.14 -16.84 21.93
N PRO A 203 -2.24 -17.82 20.99
CA PRO A 203 -2.54 -19.21 21.31
C PRO A 203 -1.29 -19.96 21.80
N ARG A 204 -0.65 -19.40 22.84
CA ARG A 204 0.46 -19.96 23.61
C ARG A 204 0.35 -19.48 25.06
N ALA A 205 0.50 -20.38 26.02
CA ALA A 205 0.72 -20.00 27.41
C ALA A 205 2.06 -19.26 27.55
N ARG A 206 2.09 -18.27 28.46
CA ARG A 206 3.29 -17.50 28.84
C ARG A 206 4.05 -16.93 27.63
N ALA A 207 3.32 -16.50 26.60
CA ALA A 207 3.90 -15.97 25.38
C ALA A 207 4.77 -14.74 25.67
N LYS A 208 5.98 -14.71 25.10
CA LYS A 208 6.88 -13.56 25.24
C LYS A 208 6.65 -12.55 24.13
N LEU A 209 6.03 -11.42 24.49
CA LEU A 209 5.75 -10.32 23.57
C LEU A 209 6.07 -8.96 24.19
N SER A 210 6.34 -7.97 23.35
CA SER A 210 6.67 -6.61 23.78
C SER A 210 5.42 -5.80 24.13
N LEU A 211 5.45 -5.09 25.25
CA LEU A 211 4.45 -4.08 25.63
C LEU A 211 4.75 -2.69 25.04
N SER A 212 5.74 -2.58 24.13
CA SER A 212 6.04 -1.31 23.47
C SER A 212 4.86 -0.84 22.60
N PRO A 213 4.41 0.42 22.73
CA PRO A 213 3.24 0.93 22.01
C PRO A 213 3.42 0.97 20.49
N HIS A 214 4.67 0.95 19.99
CA HIS A 214 4.97 0.91 18.56
C HIS A 214 5.22 -0.51 18.05
N GLY A 215 5.47 -1.47 18.95
CA GLY A 215 5.69 -2.87 18.61
C GLY A 215 4.39 -3.69 18.60
N THR A 216 3.53 -3.43 19.59
CA THR A 216 2.25 -4.13 19.77
C THR A 216 1.13 -3.12 19.90
N PHE A 217 0.10 -3.26 19.06
CA PHE A 217 -1.05 -2.36 19.04
C PHE A 217 -2.26 -3.00 18.35
N LEU A 218 -3.44 -2.45 18.62
CA LEU A 218 -4.70 -2.82 18.02
C LEU A 218 -5.44 -1.56 17.61
N GLY A 219 -6.09 -1.52 16.46
CA GLY A 219 -6.86 -0.35 16.10
C GLY A 219 -8.00 -0.57 15.12
N PHE A 220 -8.86 0.43 15.10
CA PHE A 220 -10.18 0.43 14.48
C PHE A 220 -10.45 1.77 13.82
N VAL A 221 -11.01 1.73 12.61
CA VAL A 221 -11.55 2.91 11.92
C VAL A 221 -12.92 2.54 11.36
N LYS A 222 -13.97 3.21 11.82
CA LYS A 222 -15.32 3.08 11.25
C LYS A 222 -15.35 3.75 9.88
N LEU A 223 -15.67 2.98 8.83
CA LEU A 223 -15.73 3.44 7.43
C LEU A 223 -17.08 4.09 7.10
#